data_AF-A0A8C9TF44-F1
#
_entry.id   AF-A0A8C9TF44-F1
#
_cell.length_a   1.000
_cell.length_b   1.000
_cell.length_c   1.000
_cell.angle_alpha   90.00
_cell.angle_beta   90.00
_cell.angle_gamma   90.00
#
_symmetry.space_group_name_H-M   'P 1'
#
loop_
_entity.id
_entity.type
_entity.pdbx_description
1 polymer ?
#
loop_
_entity_poly.entity_id
_entity_poly.type
_entity_poly.pdbx_seq_one_letter_code
_entity_poly.pdbx_strand_id
1 'polypeptide(L)'
;MKYPSLLSDVNVRVTTMDAELEFAIQPNTTGKQLFDQVVKTIGLREVWYFGLQYMDSKGYLTWLKLDKKVASQDVKKENPLQFKFRAKFYPEDVSEELIQDITQKLFFMQVKEAILTDEVYCPPETAVLLASYAVQAKYGDFSKDVHRAGYLTSDRLLPQRVQEQHKLSREQWEERIQVWHEEHRGMLKEDAMLEYLKIAQDLEMYGVNYFDIKNKKGTELWLGVDALGLNIYEKDDKLTPKIGFPWSEIRNISFNDKKFVIKPIDKKAPDFVFYAPRLRINKRILQLCMGNHELYMRRRKPDTIEVQQMKAQARDEKHQKQMERAQLENEKKKREAIEREKEQMEREKQELMMRLYQFEEKTKKAERDLQEQMQRAMQLEQERRRAEEEAIRLETERQAALLAKEELAQQAQDQMKSQEQLAAELAEHTARIARLEEAKKLKEEEANTWQYRAQEAQSDLVKTREELHMVMSAPPPPPPPPAYDPMDDNEQDDGEESNSSYSADLQNEGINDHRKEESRITEAVKNERVQKQLLALSSELAQARDESKKTQNDLLHTENVRAGRDKYKTLRQIRQGNTKQRIDEFEAL
;
A
#
# COMPACT_ATOMS: atom_id res chain seq x y z
N MET A 1 -26.22 2.16 68.93
CA MET A 1 -25.23 1.79 67.89
C MET A 1 -24.89 3.04 67.09
N LYS A 2 -23.65 3.23 66.63
CA LYS A 2 -23.34 4.18 65.56
C LYS A 2 -23.28 3.39 64.25
N TYR A 3 -23.96 3.86 63.21
CA TYR A 3 -23.76 3.30 61.86
C TYR A 3 -22.32 3.57 61.41
N PRO A 4 -21.65 2.63 60.72
CA PRO A 4 -20.46 2.97 59.95
C PRO A 4 -20.86 4.00 58.89
N SER A 5 -20.10 5.10 58.80
CA SER A 5 -20.22 5.99 57.64
C SER A 5 -19.85 5.20 56.39
N LEU A 6 -20.77 5.11 55.43
CA LEU A 6 -20.44 4.61 54.09
C LEU A 6 -19.30 5.47 53.54
N LEU A 7 -18.13 4.86 53.38
CA LEU A 7 -16.96 5.50 52.81
C LEU A 7 -17.26 5.72 51.32
N SER A 8 -17.44 6.97 50.93
CA SER A 8 -17.75 7.33 49.55
C SER A 8 -16.63 6.92 48.60
N ASP A 9 -17.01 6.39 47.45
CA ASP A 9 -16.11 6.03 46.37
C ASP A 9 -15.27 7.24 45.90
N VAL A 10 -14.07 6.94 45.40
CA VAL A 10 -13.11 7.95 44.92
C VAL A 10 -12.94 7.77 43.43
N ASN A 11 -13.38 8.75 42.64
CA ASN A 11 -13.17 8.73 41.20
C ASN A 11 -11.69 8.96 40.86
N VAL A 12 -11.17 8.19 39.91
CA VAL A 12 -9.82 8.33 39.36
C VAL A 12 -9.88 8.42 37.85
N ARG A 13 -8.96 9.22 37.27
CA ARG A 13 -8.65 9.23 35.84
C ARG A 13 -7.20 8.77 35.67
N VAL A 14 -6.99 7.82 34.77
CA VAL A 14 -5.66 7.35 34.38
C VAL A 14 -5.46 7.59 32.88
N THR A 15 -4.59 8.53 32.53
CA THR A 15 -4.22 8.83 31.14
C THR A 15 -2.98 8.02 30.74
N THR A 16 -3.09 7.16 29.73
CA THR A 16 -1.93 6.46 29.12
C THR A 16 -1.24 7.40 28.11
N MET A 17 -0.66 6.88 27.03
CA MET A 17 -0.24 7.69 25.88
C MET A 17 -1.32 7.83 24.80
N ASP A 18 -2.37 6.99 24.84
CA ASP A 18 -3.37 6.79 23.80
C ASP A 18 -4.83 6.70 24.30
N ALA A 19 -5.06 6.56 25.61
CA ALA A 19 -6.38 6.39 26.22
C ALA A 19 -6.50 7.15 27.55
N GLU A 20 -7.74 7.47 27.93
CA GLU A 20 -8.09 7.89 29.28
C GLU A 20 -9.05 6.86 29.89
N LEU A 21 -8.72 6.35 31.08
CA LEU A 21 -9.56 5.42 31.83
C LEU A 21 -10.15 6.14 33.04
N GLU A 22 -11.48 6.20 33.15
CA GLU A 22 -12.18 6.72 34.32
C GLU A 22 -12.97 5.64 35.05
N PHE A 23 -12.80 5.55 36.36
CA PHE A 23 -13.52 4.60 37.22
C PHE A 23 -13.48 5.04 38.69
N ALA A 24 -14.31 4.38 39.50
CA ALA A 24 -14.32 4.54 40.95
C ALA A 24 -13.38 3.53 41.64
N ILE A 25 -12.66 3.97 42.68
CA ILE A 25 -11.92 3.09 43.59
C ILE A 25 -12.42 3.25 45.03
N GLN A 26 -12.23 2.20 45.83
CA GLN A 26 -12.55 2.22 47.25
C GLN A 26 -11.47 3.00 48.03
N PRO A 27 -11.80 3.73 49.12
CA PRO A 27 -10.80 4.42 49.95
C PRO A 27 -9.75 3.52 50.61
N ASN A 28 -9.90 2.19 50.55
CA ASN A 28 -8.91 1.22 51.00
C ASN A 28 -7.98 0.68 49.88
N THR A 29 -8.26 0.97 48.60
CA THR A 29 -7.53 0.48 47.41
C THR A 29 -6.04 0.81 47.46
N THR A 30 -5.19 -0.19 47.21
CA THR A 30 -3.73 -0.03 47.12
C THR A 30 -3.27 0.49 45.76
N GLY A 31 -2.06 1.06 45.71
CA GLY A 31 -1.44 1.44 44.44
C GLY A 31 -1.23 0.25 43.51
N LYS A 32 -1.00 -0.96 44.06
CA LYS A 32 -0.99 -2.22 43.31
C LYS A 32 -2.33 -2.45 42.63
N GLN A 33 -3.44 -2.45 43.38
CA GLN A 33 -4.78 -2.70 42.83
C GLN A 33 -5.18 -1.69 41.74
N LEU A 34 -4.85 -0.41 41.92
CA LEU A 34 -5.09 0.61 40.89
C LEU A 34 -4.22 0.37 39.63
N PHE A 35 -2.97 -0.01 39.81
CA PHE A 35 -2.06 -0.33 38.69
C PHE A 35 -2.52 -1.60 37.94
N ASP A 36 -2.89 -2.66 38.66
CA ASP A 36 -3.37 -3.94 38.11
C ASP A 36 -4.62 -3.77 37.26
N GLN A 37 -5.54 -2.92 37.71
CA GLN A 37 -6.75 -2.58 36.96
C GLN A 37 -6.41 -1.86 35.66
N VAL A 38 -5.45 -0.94 35.66
CA VAL A 38 -4.99 -0.23 34.46
C VAL A 38 -4.36 -1.18 33.46
N VAL A 39 -3.36 -1.96 33.87
CA VAL A 39 -2.60 -2.82 32.94
C VAL A 39 -3.47 -3.92 32.32
N LYS A 40 -4.41 -4.49 33.09
CA LYS A 40 -5.38 -5.47 32.58
C LYS A 40 -6.43 -4.87 31.65
N THR A 41 -6.77 -3.59 31.81
CA THR A 41 -7.68 -2.89 30.89
C THR A 41 -7.02 -2.62 29.52
N ILE A 42 -5.68 -2.69 29.42
CA ILE A 42 -4.92 -2.44 28.19
C ILE A 42 -4.12 -3.66 27.69
N GLY A 43 -4.28 -4.84 28.30
CA GLY A 43 -3.57 -6.07 27.90
C GLY A 43 -2.05 -6.08 28.15
N LEU A 44 -1.53 -5.28 29.08
CA LEU A 44 -0.08 -5.13 29.28
C LEU A 44 0.47 -6.03 30.39
N ARG A 45 1.41 -6.89 30.01
CA ARG A 45 2.12 -7.88 30.86
C ARG A 45 3.51 -7.41 31.30
N GLU A 46 4.19 -6.60 30.49
CA GLU A 46 5.56 -6.09 30.75
C GLU A 46 5.59 -4.97 31.82
N VAL A 47 4.88 -5.20 32.92
CA VAL A 47 4.55 -4.26 33.99
C VAL A 47 5.78 -3.61 34.63
N TRP A 48 6.92 -4.30 34.61
CA TRP A 48 8.17 -3.89 35.26
C TRP A 48 8.78 -2.60 34.68
N TYR A 49 8.42 -2.20 33.46
CA TYR A 49 8.83 -0.90 32.91
C TYR A 49 8.01 0.28 33.43
N PHE A 50 6.77 0.08 33.88
CA PHE A 50 5.76 1.13 34.01
C PHE A 50 5.50 1.60 35.45
N GLY A 51 4.73 2.67 35.56
CA GLY A 51 4.19 3.16 36.82
C GLY A 51 3.11 4.21 36.62
N LEU A 52 2.43 4.57 37.71
CA LEU A 52 1.48 5.68 37.74
C LEU A 52 2.16 6.91 38.34
N GLN A 53 2.24 8.00 37.59
CA GLN A 53 2.62 9.32 38.09
C GLN A 53 1.38 10.09 38.55
N TYR A 54 1.52 10.93 39.58
CA TYR A 54 0.51 11.91 40.00
C TYR A 54 1.19 13.20 40.46
N MET A 55 0.41 14.28 40.55
CA MET A 55 0.81 15.51 41.23
C MET A 55 0.44 15.43 42.71
N ASP A 56 1.37 15.69 43.62
CA ASP A 56 1.08 15.75 45.05
C ASP A 56 0.42 17.07 45.47
N SER A 57 -0.03 17.16 46.73
CA SER A 57 -0.63 18.38 47.30
C SER A 57 0.26 19.62 47.28
N LYS A 58 1.55 19.48 46.94
CA LYS A 58 2.56 20.54 46.89
C LYS A 58 3.00 20.84 45.44
N GLY A 59 2.30 20.30 44.44
CA GLY A 59 2.51 20.57 43.02
C GLY A 59 3.63 19.74 42.36
N TYR A 60 4.20 18.75 43.04
CA TYR A 60 5.31 17.95 42.51
C TYR A 60 4.85 16.64 41.89
N LEU A 61 5.43 16.28 40.74
CA LEU A 61 5.30 14.95 40.16
C LEU A 61 5.90 13.86 41.07
N THR A 62 5.16 12.76 41.20
CA THR A 62 5.46 11.65 42.12
C THR A 62 5.02 10.33 41.52
N TRP A 63 5.80 9.26 41.71
CA TRP A 63 5.37 7.91 41.36
C TRP A 63 4.54 7.29 42.50
N LEU A 64 3.43 6.64 42.15
CA LEU A 64 2.59 5.88 43.05
C LEU A 64 3.33 4.66 43.58
N LYS A 65 3.26 4.45 44.88
CA LYS A 65 3.82 3.26 45.54
C LYS A 65 2.77 2.16 45.57
N LEU A 66 3.14 0.99 45.05
CA LEU A 66 2.21 -0.13 44.92
C LEU A 66 1.81 -0.70 46.30
N ASP A 67 2.74 -0.65 47.26
CA ASP A 67 2.58 -1.16 48.64
C ASP A 67 1.66 -0.32 49.54
N LYS A 68 1.12 0.82 49.09
CA LYS A 68 0.34 1.75 49.93
C LYS A 68 -1.02 2.10 49.35
N LYS A 69 -1.99 2.37 50.23
CA LYS A 69 -3.33 2.86 49.86
C LYS A 69 -3.24 4.14 49.06
N VAL A 70 -3.97 4.28 47.95
CA VAL A 70 -3.91 5.47 47.08
C VAL A 70 -4.21 6.75 47.87
N ALA A 71 -5.28 6.74 48.67
CA ALA A 71 -5.68 7.85 49.55
C ALA A 71 -4.65 8.21 50.64
N SER A 72 -3.62 7.39 50.88
CA SER A 72 -2.56 7.64 51.87
C SER A 72 -1.31 8.34 51.31
N GLN A 73 -1.27 8.64 50.00
CA GLN A 73 -0.04 9.06 49.30
C GLN A 73 0.02 10.56 48.96
N ASP A 74 -0.72 11.43 49.64
CA ASP A 74 -0.66 12.90 49.47
C ASP A 74 -0.97 13.38 48.03
N VAL A 75 -1.77 12.59 47.29
CA VAL A 75 -2.28 12.92 45.95
C VAL A 75 -3.07 14.23 46.00
N LYS A 76 -2.86 15.11 45.01
CA LYS A 76 -3.61 16.36 44.89
C LYS A 76 -5.12 16.08 44.87
N LYS A 77 -5.87 16.78 45.72
CA LYS A 77 -7.30 16.52 45.96
C LYS A 77 -8.15 17.13 44.85
N GLU A 78 -8.35 16.36 43.80
CA GLU A 78 -9.18 16.68 42.63
C GLU A 78 -10.24 15.57 42.44
N ASN A 79 -11.28 15.84 41.64
CA ASN A 79 -12.34 14.89 41.33
C ASN A 79 -12.57 14.89 39.81
N PRO A 80 -12.16 13.85 39.06
CA PRO A 80 -11.41 12.67 39.52
C PRO A 80 -9.96 12.97 39.92
N LEU A 81 -9.34 12.10 40.72
CA LEU A 81 -7.89 12.13 41.00
C LEU A 81 -7.11 11.81 39.72
N GLN A 82 -6.10 12.62 39.42
CA GLN A 82 -5.36 12.57 38.15
C GLN A 82 -4.09 11.71 38.24
N PHE A 83 -4.00 10.68 37.39
CA PHE A 83 -2.82 9.83 37.21
C PHE A 83 -2.40 9.75 35.74
N LYS A 84 -1.08 9.64 35.50
CA LYS A 84 -0.51 9.31 34.18
C LYS A 84 0.18 7.95 34.23
N PHE A 85 -0.23 7.01 33.39
CA PHE A 85 0.48 5.75 33.20
C PHE A 85 1.66 5.97 32.23
N ARG A 86 2.89 5.76 32.69
CA ARG A 86 4.12 6.10 31.95
C ARG A 86 5.22 5.08 32.22
N ALA A 87 6.10 4.86 31.25
CA ALA A 87 7.32 4.07 31.45
C ALA A 87 8.25 4.84 32.40
N LYS A 88 8.62 4.17 33.50
CA LYS A 88 9.51 4.63 34.58
C LYS A 88 10.95 4.16 34.35
N PHE A 89 11.09 2.98 33.78
CA PHE A 89 12.33 2.32 33.42
C PHE A 89 12.33 2.03 31.92
N TYR A 90 13.52 1.93 31.33
CA TYR A 90 13.69 1.67 29.90
C TYR A 90 14.42 0.34 29.68
N PRO A 91 14.25 -0.31 28.52
CA PRO A 91 15.09 -1.44 28.11
C PRO A 91 16.57 -1.01 27.95
N GLU A 92 17.49 -1.98 28.03
CA GLU A 92 18.85 -1.81 27.56
C GLU A 92 18.89 -1.81 26.02
N ASP A 93 18.33 -2.82 25.34
CA ASP A 93 18.13 -2.81 23.88
C ASP A 93 16.68 -3.12 23.50
N VAL A 94 16.01 -2.18 22.82
CA VAL A 94 14.56 -2.24 22.55
C VAL A 94 14.14 -3.46 21.71
N SER A 95 15.02 -3.95 20.82
CA SER A 95 14.72 -5.08 19.93
C SER A 95 14.81 -6.46 20.58
N GLU A 96 15.45 -6.56 21.75
CA GLU A 96 15.65 -7.81 22.50
C GLU A 96 14.68 -7.94 23.69
N GLU A 97 14.13 -6.80 24.14
CA GLU A 97 13.41 -6.67 25.41
C GLU A 97 11.92 -6.38 25.29
N LEU A 98 11.47 -5.59 24.30
CA LEU A 98 10.05 -5.20 24.21
C LEU A 98 9.26 -6.27 23.47
N ILE A 99 8.35 -6.96 24.17
CA ILE A 99 7.72 -8.19 23.68
C ILE A 99 6.38 -7.91 22.99
N GLN A 100 5.46 -7.22 23.68
CA GLN A 100 4.09 -7.00 23.23
C GLN A 100 3.94 -5.74 22.36
N ASP A 101 3.03 -5.78 21.39
CA ASP A 101 2.67 -4.64 20.54
C ASP A 101 2.25 -3.41 21.38
N ILE A 102 1.46 -3.61 22.46
CA ILE A 102 1.04 -2.52 23.36
C ILE A 102 2.22 -1.87 24.10
N THR A 103 3.19 -2.65 24.56
CA THR A 103 4.39 -2.14 25.23
C THR A 103 5.22 -1.29 24.27
N GLN A 104 5.48 -1.82 23.06
CA GLN A 104 6.20 -1.10 22.00
C GLN A 104 5.49 0.21 21.65
N LYS A 105 4.16 0.18 21.47
CA LYS A 105 3.32 1.35 21.18
C LYS A 105 3.41 2.43 22.27
N LEU A 106 3.30 2.04 23.56
CA LEU A 106 3.40 3.00 24.66
C LEU A 106 4.81 3.61 24.80
N PHE A 107 5.87 2.82 24.62
CA PHE A 107 7.24 3.33 24.57
C PHE A 107 7.45 4.29 23.39
N PHE A 108 7.04 3.88 22.18
CA PHE A 108 7.11 4.72 20.97
C PHE A 108 6.43 6.06 21.19
N MET A 109 5.20 6.07 21.71
CA MET A 109 4.47 7.32 21.94
C MET A 109 5.13 8.20 23.01
N GLN A 110 5.61 7.62 24.12
CA GLN A 110 6.27 8.39 25.19
C GLN A 110 7.63 8.98 24.72
N VAL A 111 8.43 8.19 24.00
CA VAL A 111 9.73 8.65 23.45
C VAL A 111 9.50 9.71 22.37
N LYS A 112 8.48 9.54 21.53
CA LYS A 112 8.06 10.53 20.55
C LYS A 112 7.54 11.81 21.20
N GLU A 113 6.78 11.74 22.30
CA GLU A 113 6.41 12.92 23.10
C GLU A 113 7.66 13.68 23.56
N ALA A 114 8.59 12.98 24.23
CA ALA A 114 9.82 13.57 24.78
C ALA A 114 10.75 14.20 23.73
N ILE A 115 10.85 13.60 22.54
CA ILE A 115 11.61 14.18 21.40
C ILE A 115 10.88 15.40 20.84
N LEU A 116 9.57 15.34 20.61
CA LEU A 116 8.81 16.46 20.06
C LEU A 116 8.75 17.67 21.01
N THR A 117 8.88 17.45 22.32
CA THR A 117 8.98 18.51 23.34
C THR A 117 10.43 18.93 23.64
N ASP A 118 11.43 18.36 22.95
CA ASP A 118 12.87 18.63 23.16
C ASP A 118 13.36 18.32 24.61
N GLU A 119 12.68 17.41 25.32
CA GLU A 119 13.17 16.82 26.59
C GLU A 119 14.32 15.84 26.31
N VAL A 120 14.22 15.10 25.20
CA VAL A 120 15.32 14.33 24.61
C VAL A 120 15.79 15.08 23.37
N TYR A 121 17.02 15.60 23.41
CA TYR A 121 17.65 16.20 22.23
C TYR A 121 17.73 15.18 21.09
N CYS A 122 17.38 15.63 19.89
CA CYS A 122 17.47 14.87 18.65
C CYS A 122 18.03 15.77 17.53
N PRO A 123 19.07 15.35 16.78
CA PRO A 123 19.61 16.14 15.67
C PRO A 123 18.65 16.16 14.47
N PRO A 124 18.72 17.19 13.59
CA PRO A 124 17.72 17.40 12.53
C PRO A 124 17.47 16.19 11.61
N GLU A 125 18.52 15.57 11.11
CA GLU A 125 18.47 14.42 10.22
C GLU A 125 17.81 13.19 10.88
N THR A 126 18.10 12.95 12.16
CA THR A 126 17.43 11.89 12.92
C THR A 126 15.97 12.24 13.20
N ALA A 127 15.67 13.51 13.50
CA ALA A 127 14.29 13.95 13.75
C ALA A 127 13.39 13.79 12.53
N VAL A 128 13.90 14.04 11.31
CA VAL A 128 13.13 13.82 10.06
C VAL A 128 12.96 12.33 9.74
N LEU A 129 13.99 11.51 9.94
CA LEU A 129 13.86 10.06 9.75
C LEU A 129 12.88 9.44 10.76
N LEU A 130 12.96 9.85 12.02
CA LEU A 130 12.00 9.47 13.06
C LEU A 130 10.58 9.96 12.72
N ALA A 131 10.43 11.16 12.15
CA ALA A 131 9.14 11.65 11.68
C ALA A 131 8.52 10.75 10.61
N SER A 132 9.29 10.26 9.63
CA SER A 132 8.75 9.37 8.59
C SER A 132 8.35 7.99 9.13
N TYR A 133 9.11 7.43 10.07
CA TYR A 133 8.70 6.21 10.79
C TYR A 133 7.42 6.43 11.61
N ALA A 134 7.26 7.59 12.26
CA ALA A 134 6.05 7.92 13.00
C ALA A 134 4.82 8.13 12.09
N VAL A 135 5.03 8.58 10.84
CA VAL A 135 3.99 8.67 9.81
C VAL A 135 3.58 7.26 9.33
N GLN A 136 4.53 6.38 9.00
CA GLN A 136 4.24 4.97 8.66
C GLN A 136 3.50 4.25 9.80
N ALA A 137 3.94 4.43 11.05
CA ALA A 137 3.28 3.85 12.23
C ALA A 137 1.84 4.34 12.43
N LYS A 138 1.53 5.59 12.07
CA LYS A 138 0.17 6.14 12.17
C LYS A 138 -0.70 5.68 10.99
N TYR A 139 -0.28 5.95 9.77
CA TYR A 139 -1.11 5.82 8.57
C TYR A 139 -0.99 4.45 7.90
N GLY A 140 0.17 3.79 7.98
CA GLY A 140 0.52 2.65 7.13
C GLY A 140 1.01 3.12 5.75
N ASP A 141 1.25 2.17 4.84
CA ASP A 141 1.84 2.42 3.51
C ASP A 141 1.26 3.65 2.78
N PHE A 142 2.16 4.54 2.34
CA PHE A 142 1.79 5.67 1.50
C PHE A 142 1.08 5.25 0.19
N SER A 143 0.07 6.04 -0.19
CA SER A 143 -0.76 5.86 -1.39
C SER A 143 -1.22 7.23 -1.88
N LYS A 144 -0.99 7.53 -3.16
CA LYS A 144 -1.23 8.86 -3.76
C LYS A 144 -2.72 9.21 -3.91
N ASP A 145 -3.59 8.20 -3.91
CA ASP A 145 -5.04 8.37 -4.01
C ASP A 145 -5.67 8.90 -2.71
N VAL A 146 -5.11 8.42 -1.58
CA VAL A 146 -5.54 8.72 -0.19
C VAL A 146 -4.76 9.90 0.39
N HIS A 147 -3.43 9.84 0.33
CA HIS A 147 -2.52 10.76 1.00
C HIS A 147 -2.18 11.97 0.11
N ARG A 148 -3.17 12.84 -0.07
CA ARG A 148 -3.05 14.09 -0.84
C ARG A 148 -2.22 15.14 -0.08
N ALA A 149 -1.71 16.14 -0.79
CA ALA A 149 -0.97 17.25 -0.18
C ALA A 149 -1.74 17.86 1.00
N GLY A 150 -1.04 18.10 2.12
CA GLY A 150 -1.63 18.56 3.38
C GLY A 150 -2.13 17.47 4.34
N TYR A 151 -2.01 16.16 4.01
CA TYR A 151 -2.42 15.09 4.92
C TYR A 151 -1.65 15.04 6.26
N LEU A 152 -0.52 15.75 6.36
CA LEU A 152 0.30 15.87 7.57
C LEU A 152 0.07 17.22 8.30
N THR A 153 -0.81 18.08 7.81
CA THR A 153 -1.05 19.42 8.37
C THR A 153 -1.75 19.40 9.74
N SER A 154 -2.29 18.25 10.17
CA SER A 154 -2.74 18.02 11.56
C SER A 154 -1.63 17.60 12.52
N ASP A 155 -0.50 17.09 12.03
CA ASP A 155 0.46 16.37 12.86
C ASP A 155 1.64 17.24 13.33
N ARG A 156 2.04 17.04 14.60
CA ARG A 156 3.29 17.57 15.17
C ARG A 156 4.40 16.54 14.94
N LEU A 157 5.16 16.71 13.87
CA LEU A 157 6.14 15.72 13.42
C LEU A 157 7.60 16.04 13.78
N LEU A 158 7.94 17.31 14.01
CA LEU A 158 9.31 17.75 14.30
C LEU A 158 9.38 18.61 15.58
N PRO A 159 10.49 18.56 16.34
CA PRO A 159 10.75 19.50 17.42
C PRO A 159 10.79 20.95 16.90
N GLN A 160 10.34 21.91 17.71
CA GLN A 160 10.27 23.33 17.31
C GLN A 160 11.66 23.88 16.90
N ARG A 161 12.71 23.55 17.67
CA ARG A 161 14.12 23.85 17.35
C ARG A 161 14.56 23.38 15.96
N VAL A 162 14.09 22.21 15.51
CA VAL A 162 14.44 21.66 14.18
C VAL A 162 13.76 22.45 13.08
N GLN A 163 12.48 22.79 13.26
CA GLN A 163 11.73 23.62 12.31
C GLN A 163 12.31 25.04 12.22
N GLU A 164 12.61 25.67 13.35
CA GLU A 164 13.10 27.05 13.42
C GLU A 164 14.52 27.21 12.85
N GLN A 165 15.41 26.21 13.00
CA GLN A 165 16.79 26.27 12.51
C GLN A 165 16.95 25.99 11.00
N HIS A 166 15.87 25.81 10.23
CA HIS A 166 15.92 25.67 8.77
C HIS A 166 14.97 26.66 8.07
N LYS A 167 15.35 27.08 6.87
CA LYS A 167 14.62 28.02 6.02
C LYS A 167 13.62 27.27 5.11
N LEU A 168 12.76 26.47 5.74
CA LEU A 168 11.76 25.63 5.06
C LEU A 168 10.34 26.03 5.48
N SER A 169 9.41 26.06 4.52
CA SER A 169 7.97 26.19 4.82
C SER A 169 7.43 24.92 5.47
N ARG A 170 6.20 24.99 6.01
CA ARG A 170 5.51 23.79 6.51
C ARG A 170 5.32 22.75 5.41
N GLU A 171 4.88 23.18 4.23
CA GLU A 171 4.66 22.31 3.06
C GLU A 171 5.98 21.62 2.68
N GLN A 172 7.10 22.35 2.65
CA GLN A 172 8.43 21.81 2.37
C GLN A 172 8.96 20.82 3.41
N TRP A 173 8.45 20.86 4.64
CA TRP A 173 8.69 19.81 5.65
C TRP A 173 7.79 18.60 5.41
N GLU A 174 6.51 18.81 5.10
CA GLU A 174 5.57 17.71 4.80
C GLU A 174 5.98 16.94 3.53
N GLU A 175 6.44 17.62 2.48
CA GLU A 175 7.04 17.02 1.27
C GLU A 175 8.24 16.11 1.60
N ARG A 176 9.21 16.60 2.38
CA ARG A 176 10.39 15.82 2.78
C ARG A 176 10.01 14.58 3.58
N ILE A 177 9.14 14.73 4.58
CA ILE A 177 8.69 13.60 5.40
C ILE A 177 7.86 12.62 4.54
N GLN A 178 7.11 13.10 3.54
CA GLN A 178 6.37 12.26 2.60
C GLN A 178 7.29 11.43 1.69
N VAL A 179 8.40 11.99 1.20
CA VAL A 179 9.41 11.21 0.42
C VAL A 179 10.00 10.10 1.29
N TRP A 180 10.40 10.42 2.52
CA TRP A 180 10.91 9.42 3.46
C TRP A 180 9.84 8.45 3.99
N HIS A 181 8.55 8.74 3.80
CA HIS A 181 7.43 7.82 4.06
C HIS A 181 7.19 6.86 2.89
N GLU A 182 7.35 7.29 1.62
CA GLU A 182 7.31 6.38 0.45
C GLU A 182 8.35 5.24 0.57
N GLU A 183 9.52 5.51 1.16
CA GLU A 183 10.58 4.53 1.43
C GLU A 183 10.19 3.41 2.41
N HIS A 184 9.23 3.63 3.31
CA HIS A 184 8.84 2.63 4.34
C HIS A 184 7.76 1.66 3.87
N ARG A 185 7.31 1.79 2.62
CA ARG A 185 6.27 0.95 2.03
C ARG A 185 6.58 -0.55 2.19
N GLY A 186 5.62 -1.29 2.75
CA GLY A 186 5.76 -2.69 3.12
C GLY A 186 5.92 -2.91 4.62
N MET A 187 6.39 -1.92 5.39
CA MET A 187 6.63 -2.03 6.82
C MET A 187 5.32 -2.10 7.61
N LEU A 188 5.22 -3.00 8.59
CA LEU A 188 4.09 -3.03 9.54
C LEU A 188 4.14 -1.79 10.46
N LYS A 189 3.01 -1.41 11.07
CA LYS A 189 2.96 -0.24 11.95
C LYS A 189 3.79 -0.48 13.22
N GLU A 190 3.78 -1.72 13.67
CA GLU A 190 4.49 -2.29 14.82
C GLU A 190 6.00 -2.26 14.55
N ASP A 191 6.43 -2.76 13.38
CA ASP A 191 7.82 -2.65 12.94
C ASP A 191 8.29 -1.20 12.80
N ALA A 192 7.43 -0.29 12.31
CA ALA A 192 7.77 1.14 12.22
C ALA A 192 7.90 1.81 13.61
N MET A 193 7.10 1.40 14.61
CA MET A 193 7.27 1.83 16.00
C MET A 193 8.56 1.27 16.61
N LEU A 194 8.93 0.02 16.28
CA LEU A 194 10.16 -0.60 16.76
C LEU A 194 11.40 0.02 16.13
N GLU A 195 11.41 0.29 14.82
CA GLU A 195 12.53 0.96 14.14
C GLU A 195 12.70 2.42 14.62
N TYR A 196 11.59 3.13 14.88
CA TYR A 196 11.64 4.43 15.56
C TYR A 196 12.37 4.31 16.91
N LEU A 197 12.04 3.31 17.73
CA LEU A 197 12.69 3.08 19.02
C LEU A 197 14.15 2.63 18.90
N LYS A 198 14.49 1.79 17.89
CA LYS A 198 15.86 1.31 17.64
C LYS A 198 16.80 2.45 17.27
N ILE A 199 16.31 3.47 16.56
CA ILE A 199 17.04 4.70 16.26
C ILE A 199 17.05 5.64 17.48
N ALA A 200 15.91 5.83 18.15
CA ALA A 200 15.80 6.76 19.27
C ALA A 200 16.59 6.33 20.52
N GLN A 201 16.82 5.03 20.75
CA GLN A 201 17.57 4.56 21.92
C GLN A 201 19.04 5.02 21.94
N ASP A 202 19.59 5.33 20.77
CA ASP A 202 20.99 5.75 20.59
C ASP A 202 21.22 7.24 20.87
N LEU A 203 20.15 8.04 20.97
CA LEU A 203 20.25 9.46 21.34
C LEU A 203 20.85 9.60 22.74
N GLU A 204 21.75 10.56 22.93
CA GLU A 204 22.57 10.67 24.15
C GLU A 204 21.72 10.84 25.42
N MET A 205 20.58 11.55 25.32
CA MET A 205 19.65 11.80 26.42
C MET A 205 18.60 10.71 26.62
N TYR A 206 18.46 9.74 25.69
CA TYR A 206 17.42 8.70 25.78
C TYR A 206 17.58 7.84 27.04
N GLY A 207 16.49 7.71 27.80
CA GLY A 207 16.40 6.90 29.02
C GLY A 207 17.01 7.53 30.29
N VAL A 208 17.72 8.66 30.16
CA VAL A 208 18.52 9.24 31.24
C VAL A 208 17.66 10.11 32.18
N ASN A 209 17.53 9.71 33.45
CA ASN A 209 16.96 10.57 34.49
C ASN A 209 18.05 11.48 35.07
N TYR A 210 18.03 12.77 34.71
CA TYR A 210 18.97 13.77 35.21
C TYR A 210 18.59 14.34 36.59
N PHE A 211 19.59 14.53 37.47
CA PHE A 211 19.44 15.15 38.79
C PHE A 211 20.57 16.12 39.11
N ASP A 212 20.24 17.28 39.70
CA ASP A 212 21.21 18.20 40.27
C ASP A 212 21.93 17.58 41.48
N ILE A 213 23.26 17.46 41.38
CA ILE A 213 24.12 16.99 42.46
C ILE A 213 25.34 17.91 42.63
N LYS A 214 26.04 17.74 43.76
CA LYS A 214 27.36 18.31 44.03
C LYS A 214 28.34 17.25 44.55
N ASN A 215 29.61 17.36 44.17
CA ASN A 215 30.71 16.57 44.77
C ASN A 215 31.13 17.15 46.14
N LYS A 216 32.21 16.68 46.78
CA LYS A 216 32.65 17.17 48.10
C LYS A 216 33.17 18.62 48.08
N LYS A 217 33.66 19.12 46.93
CA LYS A 217 34.07 20.52 46.75
C LYS A 217 32.89 21.48 46.57
N GLY A 218 31.76 20.97 46.10
CA GLY A 218 30.56 21.78 45.81
C GLY A 218 30.34 22.11 44.34
N THR A 219 31.18 21.60 43.43
CA THR A 219 31.01 21.72 41.97
C THR A 219 29.62 21.24 41.56
N GLU A 220 28.93 21.99 40.71
CA GLU A 220 27.59 21.64 40.24
C GLU A 220 27.67 20.67 39.06
N LEU A 221 27.05 19.50 39.19
CA LEU A 221 27.11 18.41 38.23
C LEU A 221 25.72 17.82 38.02
N TRP A 222 25.51 17.13 36.89
CA TRP A 222 24.34 16.27 36.73
C TRP A 222 24.70 14.82 37.00
N LEU A 223 23.84 14.13 37.76
CA LEU A 223 23.78 12.68 37.80
C LEU A 223 22.74 12.21 36.78
N GLY A 224 23.14 11.41 35.80
CA GLY A 224 22.23 10.59 35.00
C GLY A 224 22.06 9.22 35.62
N VAL A 225 20.81 8.77 35.74
CA VAL A 225 20.43 7.40 36.12
C VAL A 225 19.71 6.75 34.94
N ASP A 226 20.24 5.65 34.40
CA ASP A 226 19.67 4.94 33.24
C ASP A 226 19.72 3.41 33.42
N ALA A 227 19.31 2.67 32.38
CA ALA A 227 19.29 1.20 32.38
C ALA A 227 20.70 0.56 32.34
N LEU A 228 21.74 1.31 31.97
CA LEU A 228 23.13 0.86 31.75
C LEU A 228 24.06 1.23 32.92
N GLY A 229 23.68 2.16 33.80
CA GLY A 229 24.42 2.53 35.00
C GLY A 229 24.11 3.92 35.56
N LEU A 230 25.16 4.53 36.12
CA LEU A 230 25.20 5.91 36.59
C LEU A 230 26.26 6.68 35.81
N ASN A 231 25.89 7.85 35.28
CA ASN A 231 26.79 8.71 34.51
C ASN A 231 26.84 10.10 35.14
N ILE A 232 28.01 10.76 35.11
CA ILE A 232 28.22 12.12 35.61
C ILE A 232 28.48 13.06 34.43
N TYR A 233 27.87 14.24 34.47
CA TYR A 233 28.01 15.27 33.45
C TYR A 233 28.37 16.62 34.08
N GLU A 234 29.09 17.45 33.34
CA GLU A 234 29.32 18.87 33.65
C GLU A 234 28.01 19.66 33.55
N LYS A 235 27.94 20.85 34.15
CA LYS A 235 26.67 21.54 34.38
C LYS A 235 25.97 21.98 33.08
N ASP A 236 26.76 22.21 32.04
CA ASP A 236 26.43 22.82 30.76
C ASP A 236 26.37 21.84 29.58
N ASP A 237 26.81 20.59 29.75
CA ASP A 237 26.70 19.52 28.74
C ASP A 237 25.89 18.34 29.30
N LYS A 238 24.74 18.04 28.70
CA LYS A 238 23.91 16.86 29.03
C LYS A 238 24.04 15.71 28.03
N LEU A 239 24.75 15.91 26.92
CA LEU A 239 24.95 14.91 25.88
C LEU A 239 26.19 14.06 26.18
N THR A 240 27.29 14.69 26.62
CA THR A 240 28.57 14.02 26.83
C THR A 240 28.84 13.79 28.32
N PRO A 241 28.51 12.60 28.87
CA PRO A 241 28.97 12.25 30.21
C PRO A 241 30.49 12.17 30.25
N LYS A 242 31.08 12.43 31.42
CA LYS A 242 32.53 12.52 31.66
C LYS A 242 33.05 11.32 32.46
N ILE A 243 32.22 10.76 33.35
CA ILE A 243 32.55 9.63 34.24
C ILE A 243 31.35 8.67 34.29
N GLY A 244 31.58 7.36 34.25
CA GLY A 244 30.53 6.34 34.30
C GLY A 244 30.83 5.18 35.26
N PHE A 245 29.76 4.67 35.88
CA PHE A 245 29.77 3.48 36.73
C PHE A 245 28.67 2.52 36.25
N PRO A 246 29.00 1.35 35.68
CA PRO A 246 27.99 0.37 35.31
C PRO A 246 27.31 -0.22 36.56
N TRP A 247 26.08 -0.73 36.42
CA TRP A 247 25.40 -1.41 37.53
C TRP A 247 26.19 -2.62 38.07
N SER A 248 26.99 -3.28 37.23
CA SER A 248 27.93 -4.35 37.61
C SER A 248 29.11 -3.93 38.49
N GLU A 249 29.32 -2.63 38.76
CA GLU A 249 30.31 -2.16 39.74
C GLU A 249 29.71 -1.78 41.09
N ILE A 250 28.39 -1.80 41.25
CA ILE A 250 27.68 -1.26 42.42
C ILE A 250 27.18 -2.39 43.33
N ARG A 251 27.33 -2.21 44.66
CA ARG A 251 27.00 -3.22 45.69
C ARG A 251 25.81 -2.82 46.57
N ASN A 252 25.77 -1.56 46.99
CA ASN A 252 24.77 -1.05 47.94
C ASN A 252 24.57 0.44 47.68
N ILE A 253 23.33 0.90 47.77
CA ILE A 253 22.96 2.30 47.55
C ILE A 253 22.13 2.79 48.73
N SER A 254 22.54 3.89 49.34
CA SER A 254 21.90 4.48 50.50
C SER A 254 21.99 6.01 50.49
N PHE A 255 21.18 6.67 51.32
CA PHE A 255 21.30 8.11 51.56
C PHE A 255 20.94 8.47 53.00
N ASN A 256 21.47 9.60 53.48
CA ASN A 256 21.07 10.21 54.73
C ASN A 256 20.95 11.74 54.55
N ASP A 257 19.77 12.28 54.84
CA ASP A 257 19.33 13.63 54.44
C ASP A 257 19.69 13.97 52.97
N LYS A 258 20.69 14.84 52.77
CA LYS A 258 21.20 15.29 51.46
C LYS A 258 22.33 14.42 50.91
N LYS A 259 23.09 13.73 51.78
CA LYS A 259 24.25 12.92 51.40
C LYS A 259 23.79 11.58 50.83
N PHE A 260 24.17 11.31 49.59
CA PHE A 260 23.98 10.02 48.92
C PHE A 260 25.30 9.23 49.00
N VAL A 261 25.21 7.90 49.17
CA VAL A 261 26.36 7.02 49.33
C VAL A 261 26.14 5.74 48.53
N ILE A 262 27.00 5.52 47.54
CA ILE A 262 27.04 4.33 46.69
C ILE A 262 28.32 3.57 47.03
N LYS A 263 28.16 2.32 47.46
CA LYS A 263 29.28 1.44 47.80
C LYS A 263 29.60 0.55 46.59
N PRO A 264 30.86 0.50 46.13
CA PRO A 264 31.26 -0.35 45.01
C PRO A 264 31.34 -1.83 45.39
N ILE A 265 31.43 -2.71 44.37
CA ILE A 265 31.78 -4.12 44.58
C ILE A 265 33.24 -4.24 45.03
N ASP A 266 34.18 -3.50 44.43
CA ASP A 266 35.57 -3.51 44.89
C ASP A 266 35.68 -2.91 46.30
N LYS A 267 35.99 -3.76 47.28
CA LYS A 267 36.19 -3.36 48.69
C LYS A 267 37.43 -2.49 48.91
N LYS A 268 38.30 -2.32 47.89
CA LYS A 268 39.46 -1.41 47.93
C LYS A 268 39.15 -0.03 47.37
N ALA A 269 38.08 0.12 46.60
CA ALA A 269 37.62 1.41 46.11
C ALA A 269 36.86 2.17 47.23
N PRO A 270 36.96 3.51 47.29
CA PRO A 270 36.23 4.31 48.26
C PRO A 270 34.72 4.30 47.97
N ASP A 271 33.91 4.69 48.95
CA ASP A 271 32.48 4.98 48.74
C ASP A 271 32.35 6.18 47.76
N PHE A 272 31.55 6.03 46.70
CA PHE A 272 31.14 7.13 45.83
C PHE A 272 30.07 7.96 46.55
N VAL A 273 30.32 9.27 46.71
CA VAL A 273 29.53 10.15 47.59
C VAL A 273 29.24 11.47 46.88
N PHE A 274 27.96 11.82 46.79
CA PHE A 274 27.51 13.12 46.30
C PHE A 274 26.39 13.70 47.19
N TYR A 275 26.04 14.95 46.94
CA TYR A 275 25.01 15.67 47.69
C TYR A 275 23.91 16.17 46.75
N ALA A 276 22.66 15.77 46.98
CA ALA A 276 21.50 16.32 46.28
C ALA A 276 20.82 17.40 47.16
N PRO A 277 20.20 18.44 46.57
CA PRO A 277 19.73 19.60 47.33
C PRO A 277 18.51 19.31 48.23
N ARG A 278 17.76 18.22 48.00
CA ARG A 278 16.51 17.90 48.72
C ARG A 278 16.35 16.39 48.98
N LEU A 279 15.95 16.01 50.20
CA LEU A 279 15.61 14.63 50.61
C LEU A 279 14.63 13.91 49.65
N ARG A 280 13.69 14.64 49.03
CA ARG A 280 12.77 14.11 48.01
C ARG A 280 13.51 13.58 46.78
N ILE A 281 14.55 14.28 46.34
CA ILE A 281 15.35 13.92 45.17
C ILE A 281 16.12 12.63 45.48
N ASN A 282 16.78 12.53 46.65
CA ASN A 282 17.42 11.29 47.10
C ASN A 282 16.46 10.09 47.15
N LYS A 283 15.20 10.30 47.57
CA LYS A 283 14.14 9.27 47.51
C LYS A 283 13.78 8.85 46.07
N ARG A 284 13.76 9.78 45.10
CA ARG A 284 13.55 9.46 43.67
C ARG A 284 14.76 8.76 43.07
N ILE A 285 15.98 9.24 43.33
CA ILE A 285 17.24 8.63 42.87
C ILE A 285 17.31 7.18 43.34
N LEU A 286 17.20 6.92 44.65
CA LEU A 286 17.25 5.55 45.20
C LEU A 286 16.25 4.61 44.52
N GLN A 287 15.00 5.07 44.33
CA GLN A 287 13.93 4.27 43.72
C GLN A 287 14.08 4.07 42.20
N LEU A 288 14.93 4.83 41.53
CA LEU A 288 15.33 4.62 40.14
C LEU A 288 16.58 3.74 40.07
N CYS A 289 17.57 3.94 40.94
CA CYS A 289 18.76 3.10 40.96
C CYS A 289 18.43 1.66 41.34
N MET A 290 17.55 1.44 42.33
CA MET A 290 17.09 0.10 42.72
C MET A 290 16.46 -0.65 41.53
N GLY A 291 15.46 -0.05 40.88
CA GLY A 291 14.73 -0.73 39.80
C GLY A 291 15.53 -0.88 38.49
N ASN A 292 16.39 0.08 38.14
CA ASN A 292 17.29 -0.10 37.00
C ASN A 292 18.31 -1.20 37.27
N HIS A 293 18.88 -1.29 38.48
CA HIS A 293 19.77 -2.39 38.86
C HIS A 293 19.04 -3.75 38.89
N GLU A 294 17.82 -3.80 39.42
CA GLU A 294 17.00 -5.01 39.46
C GLU A 294 16.71 -5.55 38.06
N LEU A 295 16.33 -4.68 37.11
CA LEU A 295 16.17 -5.03 35.70
C LEU A 295 17.49 -5.41 35.02
N TYR A 296 18.58 -4.68 35.27
CA TYR A 296 19.92 -4.99 34.79
C TYR A 296 20.38 -6.40 35.21
N MET A 297 20.00 -6.84 36.41
CA MET A 297 20.27 -8.20 36.89
C MET A 297 19.28 -9.24 36.36
N ARG A 298 18.00 -8.90 36.11
CA ARG A 298 17.04 -9.77 35.40
C ARG A 298 17.58 -10.14 34.01
N ARG A 299 18.09 -9.16 33.26
CA ARG A 299 18.69 -9.33 31.90
C ARG A 299 19.98 -10.15 31.84
N ARG A 300 20.69 -10.34 32.97
CA ARG A 300 21.96 -11.09 33.06
C ARG A 300 21.77 -12.51 33.62
N LYS A 301 20.51 -12.90 33.86
CA LYS A 301 20.03 -14.25 34.15
C LYS A 301 19.22 -14.76 32.95
N PRO A 302 18.97 -16.07 32.80
CA PRO A 302 18.07 -16.57 31.76
C PRO A 302 16.64 -16.04 31.94
N ASP A 303 15.90 -15.86 30.83
CA ASP A 303 14.49 -15.46 30.84
C ASP A 303 13.63 -16.41 31.71
N THR A 304 12.67 -15.86 32.45
CA THR A 304 11.68 -16.66 33.20
C THR A 304 10.79 -17.47 32.25
N ILE A 305 10.15 -18.55 32.73
CA ILE A 305 9.23 -19.36 31.92
C ILE A 305 8.11 -18.49 31.33
N GLU A 306 7.55 -17.60 32.15
CA GLU A 306 6.64 -16.51 31.77
C GLU A 306 7.19 -15.67 30.60
N VAL A 307 8.40 -15.09 30.71
CA VAL A 307 9.00 -14.29 29.64
C VAL A 307 9.28 -15.12 28.38
N GLN A 308 9.63 -16.40 28.53
CA GLN A 308 9.79 -17.32 27.39
C GLN A 308 8.46 -17.63 26.71
N GLN A 309 7.35 -17.74 27.46
CA GLN A 309 6.00 -17.89 26.96
C GLN A 309 5.53 -16.62 26.24
N MET A 310 5.68 -15.45 26.86
CA MET A 310 5.41 -14.14 26.23
C MET A 310 6.18 -13.99 24.90
N LYS A 311 7.48 -14.31 24.89
CA LYS A 311 8.30 -14.26 23.67
C LYS A 311 7.95 -15.34 22.66
N ALA A 312 7.36 -16.47 23.06
CA ALA A 312 6.84 -17.48 22.12
C ALA A 312 5.54 -17.00 21.49
N GLN A 313 4.58 -16.61 22.32
CA GLN A 313 3.30 -16.07 21.91
C GLN A 313 3.45 -14.88 20.95
N ALA A 314 4.22 -13.85 21.31
CA ALA A 314 4.45 -12.69 20.44
C ALA A 314 5.15 -13.05 19.11
N ARG A 315 5.92 -14.16 19.04
CA ARG A 315 6.47 -14.65 17.76
C ARG A 315 5.42 -15.36 16.93
N ASP A 316 4.63 -16.24 17.55
CA ASP A 316 3.60 -17.04 16.86
C ASP A 316 2.48 -16.11 16.35
N GLU A 317 2.09 -15.13 17.16
CA GLU A 317 1.16 -14.05 16.79
C GLU A 317 1.72 -13.15 15.67
N LYS A 318 2.99 -12.72 15.75
CA LYS A 318 3.62 -11.95 14.66
C LYS A 318 3.73 -12.77 13.37
N HIS A 319 3.98 -14.08 13.47
CA HIS A 319 3.99 -14.98 12.34
C HIS A 319 2.60 -15.14 11.72
N GLN A 320 1.55 -15.24 12.53
CA GLN A 320 0.16 -15.28 12.08
C GLN A 320 -0.23 -13.99 11.35
N LYS A 321 0.00 -12.81 11.94
CA LYS A 321 -0.24 -11.50 11.30
C LYS A 321 0.53 -11.35 9.98
N GLN A 322 1.75 -11.89 9.89
CA GLN A 322 2.53 -11.94 8.64
C GLN A 322 1.94 -12.90 7.59
N MET A 323 1.45 -14.08 7.99
CA MET A 323 0.81 -15.03 7.08
C MET A 323 -0.52 -14.49 6.54
N GLU A 324 -1.36 -13.89 7.39
CA GLU A 324 -2.61 -13.26 7.00
C GLU A 324 -2.38 -12.10 6.04
N ARG A 325 -1.41 -11.21 6.34
CA ARG A 325 -1.00 -10.16 5.39
C ARG A 325 -0.50 -10.74 4.07
N ALA A 326 0.29 -11.81 4.09
CA ALA A 326 0.78 -12.45 2.86
C ALA A 326 -0.36 -13.07 2.03
N GLN A 327 -1.39 -13.61 2.69
CA GLN A 327 -2.61 -14.10 2.03
C GLN A 327 -3.41 -12.94 1.43
N LEU A 328 -3.66 -11.87 2.18
CA LEU A 328 -4.37 -10.67 1.70
C LEU A 328 -3.65 -9.99 0.53
N GLU A 329 -2.32 -9.89 0.58
CA GLU A 329 -1.52 -9.36 -0.54
C GLU A 329 -1.56 -10.28 -1.77
N ASN A 330 -1.56 -11.61 -1.59
CA ASN A 330 -1.70 -12.57 -2.67
C ASN A 330 -3.11 -12.49 -3.29
N GLU A 331 -4.15 -12.37 -2.47
CA GLU A 331 -5.53 -12.19 -2.95
C GLU A 331 -5.69 -10.86 -3.70
N LYS A 332 -5.14 -9.76 -3.18
CA LYS A 332 -5.11 -8.48 -3.88
C LYS A 332 -4.39 -8.58 -5.23
N LYS A 333 -3.22 -9.23 -5.29
CA LYS A 333 -2.48 -9.47 -6.54
C LYS A 333 -3.30 -10.32 -7.54
N LYS A 334 -4.10 -11.28 -7.08
CA LYS A 334 -5.05 -12.05 -7.92
C LYS A 334 -6.22 -11.18 -8.40
N ARG A 335 -6.83 -10.37 -7.54
CA ARG A 335 -7.91 -9.44 -7.92
C ARG A 335 -7.42 -8.43 -8.97
N GLU A 336 -6.24 -7.83 -8.78
CA GLU A 336 -5.60 -6.93 -9.75
C GLU A 336 -5.28 -7.63 -11.09
N ALA A 337 -4.91 -8.91 -11.07
CA ALA A 337 -4.66 -9.68 -12.29
C ALA A 337 -5.96 -9.96 -13.07
N ILE A 338 -7.02 -10.41 -12.38
CA ILE A 338 -8.35 -10.64 -12.96
C ILE A 338 -8.94 -9.34 -13.53
N GLU A 339 -8.73 -8.20 -12.87
CA GLU A 339 -9.17 -6.89 -13.35
C GLU A 339 -8.45 -6.49 -14.65
N ARG A 340 -7.13 -6.66 -14.74
CA ARG A 340 -6.35 -6.39 -15.97
C ARG A 340 -6.73 -7.34 -17.11
N GLU A 341 -6.94 -8.62 -16.82
CA GLU A 341 -7.41 -9.62 -17.79
C GLU A 341 -8.82 -9.27 -18.31
N LYS A 342 -9.72 -8.84 -17.41
CA LYS A 342 -11.05 -8.35 -17.79
C LYS A 342 -10.98 -7.09 -18.66
N GLU A 343 -10.15 -6.11 -18.33
CA GLU A 343 -9.95 -4.94 -19.20
C GLU A 343 -9.40 -5.34 -20.57
N GLN A 344 -8.48 -6.31 -20.64
CA GLN A 344 -7.96 -6.81 -21.90
C GLN A 344 -9.06 -7.49 -22.73
N MET A 345 -9.86 -8.39 -22.13
CA MET A 345 -11.01 -9.00 -22.79
C MET A 345 -12.05 -7.95 -23.23
N GLU A 346 -12.28 -6.88 -22.46
CA GLU A 346 -13.19 -5.80 -22.83
C GLU A 346 -12.66 -5.01 -24.05
N ARG A 347 -11.34 -4.77 -24.12
CA ARG A 347 -10.66 -4.16 -25.28
C ARG A 347 -10.73 -5.07 -26.52
N GLU A 348 -10.40 -6.35 -26.39
CA GLU A 348 -10.47 -7.33 -27.48
C GLU A 348 -11.90 -7.53 -28.01
N LYS A 349 -12.90 -7.53 -27.10
CA LYS A 349 -14.33 -7.53 -27.43
C LYS A 349 -14.75 -6.28 -28.21
N GLN A 350 -14.25 -5.09 -27.86
CA GLN A 350 -14.50 -3.86 -28.61
C GLN A 350 -13.87 -3.91 -30.02
N GLU A 351 -12.65 -4.43 -30.16
CA GLU A 351 -12.04 -4.67 -31.48
C GLU A 351 -12.84 -5.68 -32.32
N LEU A 352 -13.24 -6.81 -31.74
CA LEU A 352 -14.06 -7.82 -32.41
C LEU A 352 -15.41 -7.24 -32.85
N MET A 353 -16.04 -6.41 -32.01
CA MET A 353 -17.29 -5.71 -32.35
C MET A 353 -17.11 -4.73 -33.52
N MET A 354 -16.02 -3.95 -33.55
CA MET A 354 -15.70 -3.10 -34.70
C MET A 354 -15.42 -3.92 -35.98
N ARG A 355 -14.72 -5.06 -35.88
CA ARG A 355 -14.47 -5.94 -37.02
C ARG A 355 -15.78 -6.55 -37.54
N LEU A 356 -16.68 -6.99 -36.66
CA LEU A 356 -18.01 -7.49 -37.03
C LEU A 356 -18.84 -6.41 -37.73
N TYR A 357 -18.87 -5.19 -37.20
CA TYR A 357 -19.55 -4.06 -37.86
C TYR A 357 -18.98 -3.77 -39.26
N GLN A 358 -17.66 -3.80 -39.43
CA GLN A 358 -17.01 -3.66 -40.75
C GLN A 358 -17.33 -4.82 -41.70
N PHE A 359 -17.52 -6.05 -41.21
CA PHE A 359 -17.99 -7.17 -42.02
C PHE A 359 -19.46 -7.00 -42.39
N GLU A 360 -20.32 -6.57 -41.46
CA GLU A 360 -21.75 -6.33 -41.71
C GLU A 360 -21.97 -5.23 -42.76
N GLU A 361 -21.23 -4.12 -42.67
CA GLU A 361 -21.24 -3.06 -43.70
C GLU A 361 -20.77 -3.56 -45.07
N LYS A 362 -19.72 -4.39 -45.12
CA LYS A 362 -19.24 -5.00 -46.37
C LYS A 362 -20.27 -5.96 -46.97
N THR A 363 -20.92 -6.79 -46.14
CA THR A 363 -21.99 -7.70 -46.59
C THR A 363 -23.19 -6.91 -47.10
N LYS A 364 -23.69 -5.94 -46.32
CA LYS A 364 -24.78 -5.05 -46.74
C LYS A 364 -24.44 -4.25 -48.01
N LYS A 365 -23.18 -3.92 -48.25
CA LYS A 365 -22.75 -3.31 -49.52
C LYS A 365 -22.76 -4.33 -50.65
N ALA A 366 -22.21 -5.53 -50.46
CA ALA A 366 -22.21 -6.60 -51.47
C ALA A 366 -23.64 -7.05 -51.85
N GLU A 367 -24.57 -7.10 -50.89
CA GLU A 367 -25.99 -7.35 -51.12
C GLU A 367 -26.64 -6.24 -51.98
N ARG A 368 -26.36 -4.96 -51.68
CA ARG A 368 -26.80 -3.81 -52.49
C ARG A 368 -26.19 -3.84 -53.91
N ASP A 369 -24.87 -4.06 -54.01
CA ASP A 369 -24.15 -4.14 -55.29
C ASP A 369 -24.70 -5.31 -56.15
N LEU A 370 -25.02 -6.47 -55.54
CA LEU A 370 -25.64 -7.63 -56.20
C LEU A 370 -27.10 -7.37 -56.60
N GLN A 371 -27.89 -6.70 -55.77
CA GLN A 371 -29.27 -6.32 -56.07
C GLN A 371 -29.33 -5.32 -57.23
N GLU A 372 -28.41 -4.36 -57.28
CA GLU A 372 -28.23 -3.46 -58.43
C GLU A 372 -27.83 -4.24 -59.70
N GLN A 373 -26.88 -5.17 -59.62
CA GLN A 373 -26.50 -6.01 -60.77
C GLN A 373 -27.68 -6.84 -61.29
N MET A 374 -28.49 -7.41 -60.39
CA MET A 374 -29.68 -8.19 -60.76
C MET A 374 -30.77 -7.30 -61.41
N GLN A 375 -30.96 -6.07 -60.93
CA GLN A 375 -31.86 -5.10 -61.58
C GLN A 375 -31.35 -4.67 -62.96
N ARG A 376 -30.05 -4.38 -63.10
CA ARG A 376 -29.44 -4.03 -64.40
C ARG A 376 -29.51 -5.19 -65.39
N ALA A 377 -29.30 -6.43 -64.94
CA ALA A 377 -29.45 -7.62 -65.77
C ALA A 377 -30.90 -7.76 -66.27
N MET A 378 -31.89 -7.59 -65.39
CA MET A 378 -33.31 -7.62 -65.77
C MET A 378 -33.69 -6.49 -66.74
N GLN A 379 -33.13 -5.29 -66.58
CA GLN A 379 -33.32 -4.18 -67.54
C GLN A 379 -32.73 -4.51 -68.91
N LEU A 380 -31.48 -4.97 -68.95
CA LEU A 380 -30.81 -5.38 -70.19
C LEU A 380 -31.55 -6.54 -70.87
N GLU A 381 -32.12 -7.49 -70.13
CA GLU A 381 -32.93 -8.56 -70.70
C GLU A 381 -34.27 -8.06 -71.26
N GLN A 382 -34.92 -7.09 -70.62
CA GLN A 382 -36.10 -6.41 -71.18
C GLN A 382 -35.77 -5.60 -72.43
N GLU A 383 -34.64 -4.90 -72.48
CA GLU A 383 -34.17 -4.18 -73.67
C GLU A 383 -33.81 -5.14 -74.80
N ARG A 384 -33.06 -6.21 -74.51
CA ARG A 384 -32.74 -7.30 -75.45
C ARG A 384 -34.01 -7.90 -76.05
N ARG A 385 -35.01 -8.17 -75.22
CA ARG A 385 -36.31 -8.70 -75.66
C ARG A 385 -37.09 -7.71 -76.53
N ARG A 386 -37.13 -6.42 -76.18
CA ARG A 386 -37.74 -5.38 -77.04
C ARG A 386 -37.03 -5.27 -78.39
N ALA A 387 -35.70 -5.37 -78.40
CA ALA A 387 -34.91 -5.37 -79.62
C ALA A 387 -35.14 -6.63 -80.48
N GLU A 388 -35.34 -7.80 -79.88
CA GLU A 388 -35.77 -9.02 -80.60
C GLU A 388 -37.19 -8.86 -81.17
N GLU A 389 -38.15 -8.36 -80.39
CA GLU A 389 -39.53 -8.10 -80.82
C GLU A 389 -39.58 -7.04 -81.95
N GLU A 390 -38.74 -6.00 -81.91
CA GLU A 390 -38.61 -5.00 -82.97
C GLU A 390 -37.86 -5.53 -84.20
N ALA A 391 -36.82 -6.35 -84.04
CA ALA A 391 -36.13 -7.00 -85.16
C ALA A 391 -37.07 -7.96 -85.92
N ILE A 392 -37.93 -8.70 -85.20
CA ILE A 392 -38.97 -9.54 -85.81
C ILE A 392 -40.00 -8.68 -86.57
N ARG A 393 -40.39 -7.52 -86.04
CA ARG A 393 -41.26 -6.57 -86.75
C ARG A 393 -40.62 -6.07 -88.05
N LEU A 394 -39.35 -5.66 -87.99
CA LEU A 394 -38.62 -5.14 -89.15
C LEU A 394 -38.34 -6.23 -90.21
N GLU A 395 -38.06 -7.47 -89.80
CA GLU A 395 -37.84 -8.59 -90.74
C GLU A 395 -39.15 -9.04 -91.40
N THR A 396 -40.28 -9.02 -90.69
CA THR A 396 -41.60 -9.30 -91.29
C THR A 396 -42.07 -8.18 -92.22
N GLU A 397 -41.85 -6.92 -91.87
CA GLU A 397 -42.09 -5.76 -92.74
C GLU A 397 -41.21 -5.79 -94.01
N ARG A 398 -39.93 -6.18 -93.87
CA ARG A 398 -39.01 -6.44 -94.98
C ARG A 398 -39.48 -7.60 -95.87
N GLN A 399 -39.99 -8.69 -95.31
CA GLN A 399 -40.52 -9.83 -96.08
C GLN A 399 -41.77 -9.43 -96.87
N ALA A 400 -42.69 -8.65 -96.28
CA ALA A 400 -43.83 -8.10 -97.00
C ALA A 400 -43.41 -7.17 -98.16
N ALA A 401 -42.40 -6.32 -97.95
CA ALA A 401 -41.86 -5.45 -99.00
C ALA A 401 -41.16 -6.24 -100.13
N LEU A 402 -40.54 -7.38 -99.83
CA LEU A 402 -39.95 -8.28 -100.84
C LEU A 402 -41.04 -8.97 -101.68
N LEU A 403 -42.10 -9.47 -101.05
CA LEU A 403 -43.24 -10.09 -101.75
C LEU A 403 -43.95 -9.08 -102.67
N ALA A 404 -44.23 -7.87 -102.19
CA ALA A 404 -44.84 -6.81 -103.01
C ALA A 404 -43.95 -6.40 -104.21
N LYS A 405 -42.61 -6.43 -104.04
CA LYS A 405 -41.66 -6.22 -105.14
C LYS A 405 -41.69 -7.38 -106.15
N GLU A 406 -41.89 -8.61 -105.70
CA GLU A 406 -41.95 -9.79 -106.56
C GLU A 406 -43.28 -9.85 -107.36
N GLU A 407 -44.41 -9.49 -106.76
CA GLU A 407 -45.68 -9.30 -107.48
C GLU A 407 -45.56 -8.22 -108.57
N LEU A 408 -44.97 -7.07 -108.25
CA LEU A 408 -44.73 -6.01 -109.24
C LEU A 408 -43.79 -6.46 -110.37
N ALA A 409 -42.80 -7.31 -110.07
CA ALA A 409 -41.93 -7.90 -111.08
C ALA A 409 -42.67 -8.90 -112.00
N GLN A 410 -43.55 -9.73 -111.44
CA GLN A 410 -44.40 -10.64 -112.24
C GLN A 410 -45.37 -9.86 -113.14
N GLN A 411 -46.04 -8.83 -112.62
CA GLN A 411 -46.93 -7.96 -113.40
C GLN A 411 -46.18 -7.30 -114.58
N ALA A 412 -44.97 -6.79 -114.37
CA ALA A 412 -44.14 -6.25 -115.43
C ALA A 412 -43.71 -7.33 -116.45
N GLN A 413 -43.39 -8.54 -116.01
CA GLN A 413 -42.98 -9.64 -116.88
C GLN A 413 -44.13 -10.17 -117.75
N ASP A 414 -45.35 -10.25 -117.21
CA ASP A 414 -46.53 -10.65 -117.99
C ASP A 414 -46.98 -9.54 -118.95
N GLN A 415 -46.79 -8.28 -118.59
CA GLN A 415 -47.00 -7.15 -119.51
C GLN A 415 -45.99 -7.17 -120.69
N MET A 416 -44.74 -7.60 -120.46
CA MET A 416 -43.77 -7.86 -121.54
C MET A 416 -44.21 -9.04 -122.45
N LYS A 417 -44.61 -10.18 -121.87
CA LYS A 417 -45.09 -11.34 -122.66
C LYS A 417 -46.28 -10.97 -123.55
N SER A 418 -47.19 -10.14 -123.05
CA SER A 418 -48.33 -9.64 -123.83
C SER A 418 -47.90 -8.75 -125.01
N GLN A 419 -46.85 -7.92 -124.86
CA GLN A 419 -46.28 -7.17 -125.99
C GLN A 419 -45.54 -8.07 -126.99
N GLU A 420 -44.79 -9.08 -126.54
CA GLU A 420 -44.15 -10.05 -127.44
C GLU A 420 -45.18 -10.86 -128.24
N GLN A 421 -46.31 -11.23 -127.64
CA GLN A 421 -47.42 -11.90 -128.33
C GLN A 421 -48.04 -11.00 -129.42
N LEU A 422 -48.35 -9.73 -129.14
CA LEU A 422 -48.83 -8.80 -130.17
C LEU A 422 -47.81 -8.58 -131.31
N ALA A 423 -46.51 -8.56 -131.00
CA ALA A 423 -45.46 -8.44 -132.01
C ALA A 423 -45.37 -9.70 -132.90
N ALA A 424 -45.51 -10.89 -132.29
CA ALA A 424 -45.59 -12.15 -133.02
C ALA A 424 -46.84 -12.24 -133.90
N GLU A 425 -48.01 -11.83 -133.39
CA GLU A 425 -49.26 -11.78 -134.18
C GLU A 425 -49.16 -10.79 -135.34
N LEU A 426 -48.55 -9.60 -135.16
CA LEU A 426 -48.32 -8.65 -136.26
C LEU A 426 -47.37 -9.21 -137.33
N ALA A 427 -46.31 -9.91 -136.92
CA ALA A 427 -45.41 -10.59 -137.86
C ALA A 427 -46.12 -11.75 -138.59
N GLU A 428 -46.92 -12.55 -137.88
CA GLU A 428 -47.73 -13.62 -138.47
C GLU A 428 -48.79 -13.05 -139.41
N HIS A 429 -49.48 -11.96 -139.06
CA HIS A 429 -50.45 -11.29 -139.93
C HIS A 429 -49.78 -10.70 -141.17
N THR A 430 -48.59 -10.12 -141.07
CA THR A 430 -47.84 -9.61 -142.23
C THR A 430 -47.42 -10.75 -143.16
N ALA A 431 -46.90 -11.85 -142.61
CA ALA A 431 -46.58 -13.06 -143.37
C ALA A 431 -47.83 -13.79 -143.89
N ARG A 432 -48.97 -13.68 -143.20
CA ARG A 432 -50.28 -14.22 -143.59
C ARG A 432 -50.94 -13.35 -144.65
N ILE A 433 -50.68 -12.05 -144.73
CA ILE A 433 -51.09 -11.22 -145.89
C ILE A 433 -50.35 -11.69 -147.13
N ALA A 434 -49.01 -11.76 -147.10
CA ALA A 434 -48.24 -12.29 -148.24
C ALA A 434 -48.66 -13.73 -148.62
N ARG A 435 -48.80 -14.62 -147.62
CA ARG A 435 -49.30 -15.98 -147.85
C ARG A 435 -50.78 -16.05 -148.20
N LEU A 436 -51.61 -15.05 -147.97
CA LEU A 436 -53.00 -15.00 -148.47
C LEU A 436 -53.09 -14.31 -149.84
N GLU A 437 -52.12 -13.52 -150.26
CA GLU A 437 -51.97 -13.17 -151.68
C GLU A 437 -51.50 -14.39 -152.50
N GLU A 438 -50.72 -15.30 -151.89
CA GLU A 438 -50.32 -16.58 -152.47
C GLU A 438 -51.24 -17.78 -152.18
N ALA A 439 -52.12 -17.71 -151.18
CA ALA A 439 -53.04 -18.80 -150.80
C ALA A 439 -54.53 -18.43 -150.74
N LYS A 440 -54.93 -17.18 -151.03
CA LYS A 440 -56.17 -16.97 -151.81
C LYS A 440 -56.02 -17.61 -153.20
N LYS A 441 -54.78 -17.63 -153.72
CA LYS A 441 -54.35 -18.33 -154.93
C LYS A 441 -54.32 -19.88 -154.82
N LEU A 442 -54.61 -20.49 -153.64
CA LEU A 442 -54.23 -21.90 -153.38
C LEU A 442 -54.99 -22.64 -152.25
N LYS A 443 -55.32 -21.96 -151.14
CA LYS A 443 -56.22 -22.44 -150.08
C LYS A 443 -57.47 -21.58 -150.00
N GLU A 444 -58.24 -21.73 -151.06
CA GLU A 444 -59.68 -21.70 -150.91
C GLU A 444 -60.08 -23.01 -150.03
N GLU A 445 -59.66 -23.16 -148.68
CA GLU A 445 -59.77 -24.32 -147.62
C GLU A 445 -59.29 -24.11 -146.03
N GLU A 446 -59.25 -25.06 -144.98
CA GLU A 446 -59.18 -24.89 -143.41
C GLU A 446 -58.34 -25.87 -142.37
N ALA A 447 -58.47 -25.93 -140.95
CA ALA A 447 -57.92 -26.91 -139.82
C ALA A 447 -57.98 -26.63 -138.18
N ASN A 448 -57.93 -27.61 -137.15
CA ASN A 448 -57.83 -27.40 -135.58
C ASN A 448 -57.58 -28.58 -134.42
N THR A 449 -57.50 -28.33 -133.02
CA THR A 449 -57.78 -29.15 -131.68
C THR A 449 -56.79 -29.69 -130.46
N TRP A 450 -57.22 -29.86 -129.12
CA TRP A 450 -56.85 -30.78 -127.87
C TRP A 450 -56.17 -30.42 -126.40
N GLN A 451 -56.30 -31.22 -125.24
CA GLN A 451 -55.74 -31.07 -123.76
C GLN A 451 -55.82 -32.27 -122.63
N TYR A 452 -55.07 -32.33 -121.42
CA TYR A 452 -55.25 -33.22 -120.13
C TYR A 452 -54.44 -32.96 -118.72
N ARG A 453 -54.69 -33.55 -117.46
CA ARG A 453 -54.11 -33.27 -116.00
C ARG A 453 -54.26 -34.33 -114.75
N ALA A 454 -53.47 -34.40 -113.57
CA ALA A 454 -53.69 -35.20 -112.23
C ALA A 454 -52.71 -35.17 -110.89
N GLN A 455 -53.18 -35.51 -109.60
CA GLN A 455 -52.72 -36.14 -108.21
C GLN A 455 -51.36 -35.97 -107.32
N GLU A 456 -51.02 -36.40 -106.01
CA GLU A 456 -51.60 -36.67 -104.57
C GLU A 456 -50.63 -37.21 -103.34
N ALA A 457 -50.98 -37.20 -101.98
CA ALA A 457 -50.50 -37.94 -100.64
C ALA A 457 -49.20 -37.61 -99.70
N GLN A 458 -48.81 -38.11 -98.44
CA GLN A 458 -49.30 -38.44 -96.98
C GLN A 458 -48.15 -38.81 -95.85
N SER A 459 -48.28 -38.77 -94.44
CA SER A 459 -47.30 -39.25 -93.30
C SER A 459 -47.72 -39.25 -91.71
N ASP A 460 -46.97 -39.81 -90.64
CA ASP A 460 -47.26 -39.83 -89.10
C ASP A 460 -46.22 -40.36 -87.92
N LEU A 461 -46.45 -40.13 -86.54
CA LEU A 461 -46.20 -40.81 -85.14
C LEU A 461 -44.97 -40.86 -84.04
N VAL A 462 -45.29 -40.81 -82.67
CA VAL A 462 -44.83 -41.47 -81.31
C VAL A 462 -43.57 -41.17 -80.30
N LYS A 463 -43.69 -41.19 -78.90
CA LYS A 463 -42.68 -41.55 -77.73
C LYS A 463 -43.00 -41.27 -76.15
N THR A 464 -42.08 -41.51 -75.11
CA THR A 464 -42.18 -41.54 -73.54
C THR A 464 -40.89 -41.05 -72.70
N ARG A 465 -40.52 -41.10 -71.34
CA ARG A 465 -40.80 -41.77 -69.97
C ARG A 465 -40.05 -41.16 -68.63
N GLU A 466 -40.60 -41.24 -67.36
CA GLU A 466 -40.20 -41.21 -65.83
C GLU A 466 -38.87 -40.55 -65.17
N GLU A 467 -38.36 -40.55 -63.86
CA GLU A 467 -38.47 -41.24 -62.47
C GLU A 467 -37.66 -40.53 -61.23
N LEU A 468 -37.77 -40.80 -59.85
CA LEU A 468 -37.01 -40.12 -58.67
C LEU A 468 -37.03 -40.66 -57.13
N HIS A 469 -36.18 -40.19 -56.12
CA HIS A 469 -36.07 -40.48 -54.59
C HIS A 469 -35.02 -39.57 -53.76
N MET A 470 -34.61 -39.50 -52.41
CA MET A 470 -35.04 -39.72 -50.93
C MET A 470 -33.92 -39.33 -49.80
N VAL A 471 -34.15 -38.99 -48.46
CA VAL A 471 -33.12 -38.62 -47.32
C VAL A 471 -33.50 -38.63 -45.74
N MET A 472 -32.56 -38.40 -44.72
CA MET A 472 -32.63 -38.41 -43.16
C MET A 472 -31.46 -37.61 -42.37
N SER A 473 -31.14 -37.40 -41.01
CA SER A 473 -31.64 -37.46 -39.54
C SER A 473 -30.64 -36.88 -38.38
N ALA A 474 -30.96 -36.64 -37.05
CA ALA A 474 -30.09 -36.11 -35.86
C ALA A 474 -30.66 -36.34 -34.36
N PRO A 475 -30.34 -35.76 -33.09
CA PRO A 475 -29.34 -34.78 -32.45
C PRO A 475 -28.64 -35.02 -30.96
N PRO A 476 -28.84 -34.36 -29.71
CA PRO A 476 -27.74 -33.86 -28.74
C PRO A 476 -27.75 -34.01 -27.08
N PRO A 477 -27.48 -33.07 -26.06
CA PRO A 477 -26.84 -33.23 -24.64
C PRO A 477 -27.71 -32.83 -23.33
N PRO A 478 -27.36 -32.39 -22.01
CA PRO A 478 -26.20 -31.89 -21.11
C PRO A 478 -26.05 -32.53 -19.61
N PRO A 479 -25.93 -31.99 -18.30
CA PRO A 479 -25.70 -30.67 -17.52
C PRO A 479 -24.68 -30.47 -16.23
N PRO A 480 -24.94 -30.36 -14.84
CA PRO A 480 -24.42 -29.24 -13.89
C PRO A 480 -23.82 -29.49 -12.35
N PRO A 481 -24.06 -28.79 -11.14
CA PRO A 481 -23.12 -28.47 -9.93
C PRO A 481 -23.57 -28.94 -8.44
N PRO A 482 -23.32 -28.41 -7.14
CA PRO A 482 -22.55 -27.33 -6.33
C PRO A 482 -21.80 -27.81 -4.96
N ALA A 483 -21.58 -27.28 -3.67
CA ALA A 483 -21.78 -26.08 -2.71
C ALA A 483 -20.99 -26.14 -1.26
N TYR A 484 -21.10 -25.12 -0.30
CA TYR A 484 -20.72 -24.90 1.21
C TYR A 484 -19.73 -23.75 1.67
N ASP A 485 -19.95 -23.12 2.86
CA ASP A 485 -19.30 -21.89 3.50
C ASP A 485 -19.74 -21.75 5.03
N PRO A 486 -19.51 -20.73 5.94
CA PRO A 486 -18.59 -19.53 6.11
C PRO A 486 -18.06 -19.16 7.59
N MET A 487 -17.47 -17.95 7.80
CA MET A 487 -17.36 -17.02 9.02
C MET A 487 -16.30 -17.08 10.20
N ASP A 488 -15.39 -16.06 10.23
CA ASP A 488 -15.15 -14.96 11.26
C ASP A 488 -14.16 -14.98 12.51
N ASP A 489 -13.54 -13.78 12.70
CA ASP A 489 -12.62 -13.07 13.66
C ASP A 489 -11.88 -13.60 14.97
N ASN A 490 -10.54 -13.37 14.98
CA ASN A 490 -9.66 -12.48 15.83
C ASN A 490 -9.09 -12.75 17.29
N GLU A 491 -7.74 -12.55 17.41
CA GLU A 491 -6.75 -12.09 18.45
C GLU A 491 -6.74 -12.35 20.02
N GLN A 492 -5.61 -12.92 20.49
CA GLN A 492 -4.56 -12.47 21.48
C GLN A 492 -4.65 -12.40 23.05
N ASP A 493 -3.52 -12.85 23.67
CA ASP A 493 -2.72 -12.51 24.91
C ASP A 493 -3.26 -12.47 26.40
N ASP A 494 -2.34 -12.74 27.36
CA ASP A 494 -2.55 -13.07 28.80
C ASP A 494 -2.31 -11.93 29.87
N GLY A 495 -2.40 -12.28 31.18
CA GLY A 495 -1.48 -11.84 32.27
C GLY A 495 -1.88 -10.69 33.24
N GLU A 496 -1.15 -10.35 34.32
CA GLU A 496 -0.06 -10.98 35.12
C GLU A 496 0.18 -10.25 36.52
N GLU A 497 1.06 -10.82 37.38
CA GLU A 497 2.11 -10.32 38.35
C GLU A 497 1.93 -9.45 39.66
N SER A 498 3.08 -9.34 40.42
CA SER A 498 3.63 -8.38 41.45
C SER A 498 2.93 -8.08 42.82
N ASN A 499 3.55 -7.55 43.92
CA ASN A 499 4.92 -7.09 44.35
C ASN A 499 5.04 -7.34 45.93
N SER A 500 5.76 -6.71 46.91
CA SER A 500 6.61 -5.51 47.16
C SER A 500 7.23 -5.45 48.60
N SER A 501 8.51 -5.02 48.81
CA SER A 501 9.07 -4.43 50.08
C SER A 501 10.50 -3.82 49.84
N TYR A 502 10.98 -2.84 50.64
CA TYR A 502 12.09 -1.94 50.20
C TYR A 502 13.18 -1.54 51.22
N SER A 503 14.22 -2.36 51.32
CA SER A 503 15.63 -1.93 51.39
C SER A 503 16.43 -2.87 50.50
N ALA A 504 17.41 -2.36 49.73
CA ALA A 504 18.14 -3.17 48.77
C ALA A 504 19.65 -3.09 48.98
N ASP A 505 20.18 -4.13 49.62
CA ASP A 505 21.45 -4.68 49.14
C ASP A 505 21.20 -5.24 47.75
N LEU A 506 22.08 -4.90 46.81
CA LEU A 506 21.86 -5.18 45.40
C LEU A 506 22.40 -6.58 45.08
N GLN A 507 21.52 -7.43 44.52
CA GLN A 507 21.84 -8.84 44.27
C GLN A 507 22.86 -8.98 43.15
N ASN A 508 24.09 -9.33 43.51
CA ASN A 508 25.19 -9.52 42.56
C ASN A 508 25.58 -11.00 42.42
N GLU A 509 24.72 -11.92 42.86
CA GLU A 509 24.91 -13.37 42.75
C GLU A 509 24.21 -13.92 41.49
N GLY A 510 24.86 -14.88 40.84
CA GLY A 510 24.38 -15.50 39.60
C GLY A 510 24.60 -14.66 38.33
N ILE A 511 25.52 -13.69 38.36
CA ILE A 511 25.91 -12.92 37.17
C ILE A 511 26.76 -13.82 36.25
N ASN A 512 26.28 -14.09 35.04
CA ASN A 512 27.19 -14.37 33.92
C ASN A 512 27.92 -13.06 33.58
N ASP A 513 29.26 -13.04 33.64
CA ASP A 513 30.10 -11.85 33.39
C ASP A 513 30.20 -11.52 31.88
N HIS A 514 29.03 -11.48 31.24
CA HIS A 514 28.84 -11.07 29.86
C HIS A 514 28.41 -9.61 29.85
N ARG A 515 29.41 -8.73 29.86
CA ARG A 515 29.26 -7.28 29.70
C ARG A 515 28.84 -6.90 28.27
N LYS A 516 27.68 -7.40 27.82
CA LYS A 516 27.14 -7.15 26.47
C LYS A 516 26.99 -5.66 26.18
N GLU A 517 26.80 -4.83 27.21
CA GLU A 517 26.81 -3.37 27.11
C GLU A 517 28.13 -2.80 26.54
N GLU A 518 29.27 -3.44 26.80
CA GLU A 518 30.58 -3.01 26.29
C GLU A 518 30.75 -3.30 24.79
N SER A 519 30.01 -4.27 24.23
CA SER A 519 30.05 -4.58 22.78
C SER A 519 28.98 -3.83 21.96
N ARG A 520 28.11 -3.02 22.58
CA ARG A 520 27.02 -2.33 21.84
C ARG A 520 27.53 -1.31 20.81
N ILE A 521 26.79 -1.25 19.71
CA ILE A 521 26.95 -0.33 18.58
C ILE A 521 25.56 0.23 18.24
N THR A 522 25.53 1.43 17.67
CA THR A 522 24.30 2.12 17.28
C THR A 522 23.62 1.44 16.09
N GLU A 523 22.31 1.63 15.92
CA GLU A 523 21.55 1.17 14.76
C GLU A 523 22.14 1.72 13.45
N ALA A 524 22.61 2.98 13.45
CA ALA A 524 23.33 3.59 12.33
C ALA A 524 24.72 2.96 12.02
N VAL A 525 25.18 1.99 12.83
CA VAL A 525 26.36 1.14 12.58
C VAL A 525 25.96 -0.33 12.36
N LYS A 526 24.88 -0.80 12.98
CA LYS A 526 24.28 -2.13 12.70
C LYS A 526 23.69 -2.22 11.28
N ASN A 527 23.11 -1.12 10.79
CA ASN A 527 22.16 -1.11 9.68
C ASN A 527 22.56 -0.09 8.60
N GLU A 528 23.12 -0.60 7.50
CA GLU A 528 23.62 0.20 6.38
C GLU A 528 22.50 1.04 5.70
N ARG A 529 21.23 0.60 5.77
CA ARG A 529 20.09 1.38 5.25
C ARG A 529 19.89 2.64 6.07
N VAL A 530 19.75 2.50 7.39
CA VAL A 530 19.59 3.63 8.32
C VAL A 530 20.78 4.59 8.23
N GLN A 531 22.00 4.07 8.11
CA GLN A 531 23.20 4.89 7.90
C GLN A 531 23.10 5.75 6.63
N LYS A 532 22.72 5.15 5.49
CA LYS A 532 22.54 5.88 4.22
C LYS A 532 21.40 6.91 4.29
N GLN A 533 20.29 6.59 4.95
CA GLN A 533 19.16 7.50 5.15
C GLN A 533 19.56 8.75 5.95
N LEU A 534 20.29 8.57 7.07
CA LEU A 534 20.78 9.69 7.89
C LEU A 534 21.80 10.56 7.14
N LEU A 535 22.69 9.96 6.35
CA LEU A 535 23.66 10.70 5.52
C LEU A 535 22.99 11.50 4.39
N ALA A 536 21.96 10.94 3.74
CA ALA A 536 21.16 11.65 2.74
C ALA A 536 20.43 12.85 3.36
N LEU A 537 19.73 12.63 4.48
CA LEU A 537 19.04 13.70 5.22
C LEU A 537 19.98 14.81 5.71
N SER A 538 21.18 14.46 6.19
CA SER A 538 22.19 15.45 6.58
C SER A 538 22.58 16.36 5.40
N SER A 539 22.72 15.79 4.19
CA SER A 539 22.99 16.53 2.96
C SER A 539 21.82 17.40 2.49
N GLU A 540 20.59 16.86 2.52
CA GLU A 540 19.35 17.55 2.14
C GLU A 540 19.06 18.77 3.02
N LEU A 541 19.28 18.64 4.34
CA LEU A 541 18.98 19.68 5.32
C LEU A 541 20.07 20.76 5.37
N ALA A 542 21.34 20.41 5.10
CA ALA A 542 22.46 21.34 5.14
C ALA A 542 22.25 22.58 4.25
N GLN A 543 21.60 22.43 3.09
CA GLN A 543 21.33 23.55 2.16
C GLN A 543 20.32 24.56 2.71
N ALA A 544 19.43 24.14 3.60
CA ALA A 544 18.39 24.98 4.19
C ALA A 544 18.72 25.47 5.61
N ARG A 545 19.82 25.02 6.22
CA ARG A 545 20.15 25.28 7.62
C ARG A 545 20.49 26.75 7.87
N ASP A 546 20.02 27.28 9.00
CA ASP A 546 20.39 28.59 9.51
C ASP A 546 21.41 28.45 10.64
N GLU A 547 22.69 28.60 10.28
CA GLU A 547 23.82 28.53 11.22
C GLU A 547 23.68 29.49 12.42
N SER A 548 22.95 30.60 12.27
CA SER A 548 22.72 31.57 13.36
C SER A 548 21.80 31.05 14.47
N LYS A 549 21.09 29.94 14.25
CA LYS A 549 20.06 29.39 15.14
C LYS A 549 20.46 28.07 15.83
N LYS A 550 21.72 27.65 15.71
CA LYS A 550 22.22 26.47 16.42
C LYS A 550 22.16 26.68 17.93
N THR A 551 21.52 25.76 18.65
CA THR A 551 21.51 25.76 20.11
C THR A 551 22.81 25.15 20.66
N GLN A 552 23.03 25.31 21.97
CA GLN A 552 24.15 24.68 22.68
C GLN A 552 24.21 23.16 22.45
N ASN A 553 23.06 22.47 22.44
CA ASN A 553 23.00 21.03 22.17
C ASN A 553 23.34 20.68 20.70
N ASP A 554 22.92 21.51 19.72
CA ASP A 554 23.33 21.30 18.32
C ASP A 554 24.85 21.44 18.17
N LEU A 555 25.49 22.36 18.90
CA LEU A 555 26.95 22.54 18.90
C LEU A 555 27.69 21.37 19.56
N LEU A 556 27.27 20.98 20.77
CA LEU A 556 27.84 19.84 21.51
C LEU A 556 27.74 18.53 20.72
N HIS A 557 26.58 18.26 20.12
CA HIS A 557 26.38 17.09 19.26
C HIS A 557 27.25 17.16 18.00
N THR A 558 27.37 18.33 17.36
CA THR A 558 28.26 18.51 16.19
C THR A 558 29.72 18.25 16.56
N GLU A 559 30.17 18.63 17.76
CA GLU A 559 31.51 18.29 18.24
C GLU A 559 31.66 16.78 18.51
N ASN A 560 30.67 16.14 19.15
CA ASN A 560 30.65 14.69 19.39
C ASN A 560 30.81 13.91 18.08
N VAL A 561 29.99 14.21 17.07
CA VAL A 561 30.06 13.58 15.74
C VAL A 561 31.41 13.86 15.06
N ARG A 562 31.92 15.10 15.12
CA ARG A 562 33.23 15.47 14.55
C ARG A 562 34.39 14.74 15.23
N ALA A 563 34.29 14.46 16.53
CA ALA A 563 35.26 13.68 17.30
C ALA A 563 35.06 12.15 17.14
N GLY A 564 34.11 11.70 16.32
CA GLY A 564 33.78 10.29 16.12
C GLY A 564 33.10 9.63 17.31
N ARG A 565 32.67 10.41 18.31
CA ARG A 565 31.99 9.95 19.53
C ARG A 565 30.54 9.55 19.20
N ASP A 566 30.08 8.51 19.89
CA ASP A 566 28.67 8.10 19.95
C ASP A 566 28.35 7.63 21.38
N LYS A 567 27.08 7.36 21.68
CA LYS A 567 26.61 6.95 23.01
C LYS A 567 27.43 5.80 23.60
N TYR A 568 27.67 4.72 22.85
CA TYR A 568 28.35 3.53 23.37
C TYR A 568 29.88 3.67 23.37
N LYS A 569 30.48 4.39 22.42
CA LYS A 569 31.91 4.75 22.49
C LYS A 569 32.20 5.63 23.70
N THR A 570 31.36 6.63 23.96
CA THR A 570 31.52 7.53 25.11
C THR A 570 31.32 6.75 26.42
N LEU A 571 30.28 5.91 26.51
CA LEU A 571 30.08 5.03 27.67
C LEU A 571 31.25 4.07 27.91
N ARG A 572 31.86 3.49 26.87
CA ARG A 572 33.10 2.71 26.98
C ARG A 572 34.26 3.55 27.52
N GLN A 573 34.45 4.76 26.98
CA GLN A 573 35.57 5.65 27.36
C GLN A 573 35.50 6.08 28.83
N ILE A 574 34.35 6.54 29.30
CA ILE A 574 34.17 7.06 30.67
C ILE A 574 34.11 5.96 31.75
N ARG A 575 34.13 4.69 31.34
CA ARG A 575 34.17 3.50 32.23
C ARG A 575 35.57 2.87 32.29
N GLN A 576 36.56 3.44 31.57
CA GLN A 576 37.96 3.02 31.68
C GLN A 576 38.54 3.31 33.08
N GLY A 577 39.67 2.69 33.38
CA GLY A 577 40.26 2.76 34.73
C GLY A 577 39.45 1.97 35.77
N ASN A 578 40.00 1.87 36.97
CA ASN A 578 39.32 1.21 38.09
C ASN A 578 38.32 2.16 38.79
N THR A 579 37.39 1.60 39.55
CA THR A 579 36.33 2.38 40.23
C THR A 579 36.88 3.45 41.17
N LYS A 580 38.06 3.24 41.80
CA LYS A 580 38.72 4.28 42.61
C LYS A 580 39.12 5.47 41.73
N GLN A 581 39.82 5.24 40.61
CA GLN A 581 40.27 6.29 39.71
C GLN A 581 39.09 7.18 39.28
N ARG A 582 37.97 6.58 38.86
CA ARG A 582 36.76 7.31 38.46
C ARG A 582 36.08 8.08 39.60
N ILE A 583 36.26 7.67 40.86
CA ILE A 583 35.80 8.44 42.04
C ILE A 583 36.77 9.58 42.36
N ASP A 584 38.09 9.36 42.24
CA ASP A 584 39.10 10.41 42.42
C ASP A 584 38.95 11.49 41.33
N GLU A 585 38.62 11.11 40.09
CA GLU A 585 38.25 12.01 38.99
C GLU A 585 36.96 12.81 39.26
N PHE A 586 35.93 12.18 39.85
CA PHE A 586 34.68 12.87 40.23
C PHE A 586 34.89 13.95 41.31
N GLU A 587 35.80 13.70 42.25
CA GLU A 587 36.23 14.69 43.22
C GLU A 587 37.33 15.64 42.68
N ALA A 588 37.81 15.43 41.45
CA ALA A 588 38.75 16.33 40.75
C ALA A 588 38.03 17.46 39.98
N LEU A 589 36.80 17.22 39.51
CA LEU A 589 35.84 18.25 39.09
C LEU A 589 35.56 19.28 40.20
#